data_AF-A0A933G883-F1
#
_entry.id   AF-A0A933G883-F1
#
_cell.length_a   1.000
_cell.length_b   1.000
_cell.length_c   1.000
_cell.angle_alpha   90.00
_cell.angle_beta   90.00
_cell.angle_gamma   90.00
#
_symmetry.space_group_name_H-M   'P 1'
#
loop_
_entity.id
_entity.type
_entity.pdbx_description
1 polymer ?
#
loop_
_entity_poly.entity_id
_entity_poly.type
_entity_poly.pdbx_seq_one_letter_code
_entity_poly.pdbx_strand_id
1 'polypeptide(L)'
;MVRQWLVQQRLGLGLGVALTLIAAGVHALKLTERLEWQGYDWLVRHFSRVPASERILHVDIDDDALDRFGRWPWPRETQGDLVRILRELGAERIVIDFDWPEPNPLEIRAPTLDPYADLEGQIERIGELSAENVAYPDDELAAAVSESRPVYIAFFHQTGEVEDSTGRDEEPRALDSDLARRAAELLRHEFALTAEALAQRLGEPIPAVEAIFARLKRSVAQELIAAKLTTDPLPTPRQVHEALLTTPFERPTADREDLFAAYHRELGLRRLRERCVPVPAGLKGKLPVVPGVDPPVYKVTAGCSRPGFVNFSATDGDGTLRRIPLMVEWDGVLLEQIGFAAARDELNIRPEDMSIDGAHHLLIAARRDRPPMRIQLDDTRAVPAQMMIDWHVSGDRWEDCFRHLPVLAVMRVHEARKRVRENQMLRQVRLAEAMRIVKGDDAYPGYRDQVARMFERRRFVRLAKLRGTGDSPEAKAAQAEADELARQIEQDQAISMTS
;
A
#
# COMPACT_ATOMS: atom_id res chain seq x y z
N MET A 1 62.58 -13.65 44.89
CA MET A 1 61.55 -14.70 44.72
C MET A 1 60.64 -14.45 43.51
N VAL A 2 59.91 -13.33 43.43
CA VAL A 2 58.98 -13.04 42.32
C VAL A 2 59.65 -13.07 40.93
N ARG A 3 60.87 -12.53 40.80
CA ARG A 3 61.61 -12.49 39.53
C ARG A 3 62.02 -13.87 39.01
N GLN A 4 62.33 -14.81 39.90
CA GLN A 4 62.66 -16.20 39.52
C GLN A 4 61.41 -17.00 39.16
N TRP A 5 60.30 -16.77 39.86
CA TRP A 5 59.00 -17.37 39.54
C TRP A 5 58.50 -16.93 38.16
N LEU A 6 58.59 -15.63 37.82
CA LEU A 6 58.26 -15.11 36.50
C LEU A 6 59.14 -15.69 35.39
N VAL A 7 60.44 -15.91 35.64
CA VAL A 7 61.36 -16.52 34.67
C VAL A 7 61.06 -18.01 34.46
N GLN A 8 60.64 -18.73 35.49
CA GLN A 8 60.20 -20.13 35.36
C GLN A 8 58.86 -20.27 34.62
N GLN A 9 57.93 -19.35 34.85
CA GLN A 9 56.60 -19.36 34.23
C GLN A 9 56.52 -18.57 32.90
N ARG A 10 57.63 -18.05 32.38
CA ARG A 10 57.67 -17.20 31.18
C ARG A 10 57.05 -17.86 29.95
N LEU A 11 57.19 -19.17 29.80
CA LEU A 11 56.62 -19.94 28.70
C LEU A 11 55.10 -20.09 28.87
N GLY A 12 54.62 -20.36 30.09
CA GLY A 12 53.19 -20.45 30.40
C GLY A 12 52.48 -19.10 30.25
N LEU A 13 53.10 -18.01 30.74
CA LEU A 13 52.59 -16.65 30.57
C LEU A 13 52.62 -16.22 29.09
N GLY A 14 53.70 -16.53 28.36
CA GLY A 14 53.79 -16.25 26.94
C GLY A 14 52.73 -16.99 26.12
N LEU A 15 52.50 -18.27 26.42
CA LEU A 15 51.44 -19.07 25.79
C LEU A 15 50.04 -18.53 26.14
N GLY A 16 49.80 -18.18 27.41
CA GLY A 16 48.52 -17.61 27.84
C GLY A 16 48.21 -16.28 27.15
N VAL A 17 49.19 -15.39 27.03
CA VAL A 17 49.05 -14.12 26.29
C VAL A 17 48.83 -14.39 24.81
N ALA A 18 49.59 -15.30 24.19
CA ALA A 18 49.42 -15.64 22.78
C ALA A 18 48.02 -16.21 22.48
N LEU A 19 47.51 -17.14 23.30
CA LEU A 19 46.16 -17.68 23.17
C LEU A 19 45.09 -16.60 23.35
N THR A 20 45.29 -15.68 24.31
CA THR A 20 44.37 -14.55 24.52
C THR A 20 44.36 -13.61 23.32
N LEU A 21 45.53 -13.30 22.74
CA LEU A 21 45.65 -12.47 21.55
C LEU A 21 45.04 -13.16 20.30
N ILE A 22 45.19 -14.47 20.18
CA ILE A 22 44.55 -15.25 19.11
C ILE A 22 43.03 -15.22 19.29
N ALA A 23 42.50 -15.49 20.49
CA ALA A 23 41.07 -15.45 20.75
C ALA A 23 40.48 -14.04 20.54
N ALA A 24 41.18 -13.00 21.02
CA ALA A 24 40.80 -11.60 20.78
C ALA A 24 40.87 -11.26 19.28
N GLY A 25 41.85 -11.77 18.55
CA GLY A 25 41.97 -11.61 17.11
C GLY A 25 40.84 -12.30 16.34
N VAL A 26 40.50 -13.54 16.71
CA VAL A 26 39.38 -14.31 16.13
C VAL A 26 38.05 -13.59 16.38
N HIS A 27 37.83 -13.09 17.59
CA HIS A 27 36.63 -12.32 17.95
C HIS A 27 36.58 -10.96 17.22
N ALA A 28 37.70 -10.22 17.18
CA ALA A 28 37.79 -8.96 16.47
C ALA A 28 37.58 -9.11 14.96
N LEU A 29 38.02 -10.23 14.38
CA LEU A 29 37.79 -10.62 12.99
C LEU A 29 36.41 -11.25 12.76
N LYS A 30 35.57 -11.36 13.80
CA LYS A 30 34.21 -11.93 13.76
C LYS A 30 34.13 -13.33 13.16
N LEU A 31 35.20 -14.11 13.25
CA LEU A 31 35.27 -15.46 12.71
C LEU A 31 34.32 -16.43 13.44
N THR A 32 33.81 -16.07 14.63
CA THR A 32 32.84 -16.84 15.41
C THR A 32 31.38 -16.41 15.21
N GLU A 33 31.11 -15.26 14.60
CA GLU A 33 29.76 -14.66 14.51
C GLU A 33 28.77 -15.62 13.84
N ARG A 34 29.19 -16.33 12.80
CA ARG A 34 28.38 -17.36 12.14
C ARG A 34 28.02 -18.53 13.07
N LEU A 35 28.96 -18.99 13.89
CA LEU A 35 28.71 -20.08 14.84
C LEU A 35 27.80 -19.62 15.98
N GLU A 36 27.95 -18.37 16.42
CA GLU A 36 27.07 -17.75 17.41
C GLU A 36 25.62 -17.67 16.90
N TRP A 37 25.40 -17.22 15.65
CA TRP A 37 24.06 -17.18 15.06
C TRP A 37 23.46 -18.56 14.84
N GLN A 38 24.25 -19.54 14.40
CA GLN A 38 23.79 -20.93 14.31
C GLN A 38 23.40 -21.50 15.68
N GLY A 39 24.19 -21.19 16.72
CA GLY A 39 23.87 -21.57 18.10
C GLY A 39 22.61 -20.87 18.61
N TYR A 40 22.44 -19.59 18.32
CA TYR A 40 21.24 -18.81 18.65
C TYR A 40 20.00 -19.41 17.99
N ASP A 41 20.03 -19.66 16.68
CA ASP A 41 18.91 -20.26 15.94
C ASP A 41 18.56 -21.65 16.48
N TRP A 42 19.58 -22.45 16.82
CA TRP A 42 19.37 -23.73 17.46
C TRP A 42 18.69 -23.56 18.82
N LEU A 43 19.13 -22.62 19.66
CA LEU A 43 18.51 -22.36 20.96
C LEU A 43 17.06 -21.89 20.81
N VAL A 44 16.80 -20.95 19.91
CA VAL A 44 15.45 -20.43 19.65
C VAL A 44 14.52 -21.55 19.21
N ARG A 45 14.93 -22.36 18.23
CA ARG A 45 14.13 -23.50 17.72
C ARG A 45 13.82 -24.58 18.77
N HIS A 46 14.66 -24.75 19.79
CA HIS A 46 14.46 -25.83 20.77
C HIS A 46 13.94 -25.34 22.12
N PHE A 47 14.09 -24.05 22.44
CA PHE A 47 13.82 -23.53 23.78
C PHE A 47 12.93 -22.29 23.81
N SER A 48 12.58 -21.66 22.68
CA SER A 48 11.59 -20.58 22.67
C SER A 48 10.22 -21.14 23.10
N ARG A 49 9.57 -20.45 24.05
CA ARG A 49 8.27 -20.84 24.63
C ARG A 49 7.25 -19.70 24.60
N VAL A 50 7.52 -18.65 23.82
CA VAL A 50 6.56 -17.57 23.63
C VAL A 50 5.32 -18.19 23.01
N PRO A 51 4.11 -18.07 23.58
CA PRO A 51 2.90 -18.63 22.97
C PRO A 51 2.38 -17.74 21.83
N ALA A 52 1.78 -18.35 20.81
CA ALA A 52 1.08 -17.63 19.77
C ALA A 52 -0.16 -16.94 20.33
N SER A 53 -0.45 -15.73 19.87
CA SER A 53 -1.68 -15.04 20.25
C SER A 53 -2.86 -15.59 19.47
N GLU A 54 -3.88 -16.12 20.15
CA GLU A 54 -5.14 -16.56 19.53
C GLU A 54 -5.95 -15.39 18.93
N ARG A 55 -5.57 -14.14 19.21
CA ARG A 55 -6.20 -12.93 18.66
C ARG A 55 -5.73 -12.60 17.25
N ILE A 56 -4.67 -13.26 16.78
CA ILE A 56 -4.07 -13.01 15.47
C ILE A 56 -4.51 -14.14 14.54
N LEU A 57 -5.15 -13.75 13.43
CA LEU A 57 -5.56 -14.64 12.36
C LEU A 57 -4.91 -14.16 11.06
N HIS A 58 -4.14 -15.03 10.43
CA HIS A 58 -3.61 -14.80 9.09
C HIS A 58 -4.65 -15.22 8.05
N VAL A 59 -4.84 -14.38 7.04
CA VAL A 59 -5.73 -14.66 5.91
C VAL A 59 -4.87 -14.70 4.67
N ASP A 60 -4.54 -15.91 4.23
CA ASP A 60 -3.52 -16.11 3.20
C ASP A 60 -4.14 -16.17 1.80
N ILE A 61 -3.48 -15.50 0.86
CA ILE A 61 -3.76 -15.68 -0.57
C ILE A 61 -3.00 -16.92 -1.02
N ASP A 62 -3.69 -18.05 -1.05
CA ASP A 62 -3.17 -19.34 -1.45
C ASP A 62 -3.40 -19.64 -2.93
N ASP A 63 -2.75 -20.70 -3.42
CA ASP A 63 -2.87 -21.15 -4.81
C ASP A 63 -4.33 -21.46 -5.18
N ASP A 64 -5.12 -22.03 -4.26
CA ASP A 64 -6.55 -22.30 -4.48
C ASP A 64 -7.35 -21.00 -4.74
N ALA A 65 -7.05 -19.92 -4.01
CA ALA A 65 -7.67 -18.62 -4.24
C ALA A 65 -7.24 -18.01 -5.58
N LEU A 66 -5.97 -18.15 -5.96
CA LEU A 66 -5.44 -17.68 -7.24
C LEU A 66 -6.02 -18.44 -8.43
N ASP A 67 -6.18 -19.75 -8.31
CA ASP A 67 -6.85 -20.59 -9.31
C ASP A 67 -8.33 -20.20 -9.48
N ARG A 68 -8.98 -19.81 -8.37
CA ARG A 68 -10.41 -19.46 -8.37
C ARG A 68 -10.71 -18.05 -8.85
N PHE A 69 -9.93 -17.06 -8.42
CA PHE A 69 -10.16 -15.63 -8.69
C PHE A 69 -9.23 -15.05 -9.76
N GLY A 70 -8.30 -15.85 -10.24
CA GLY A 70 -7.26 -15.42 -11.16
C GLY A 70 -6.07 -14.79 -10.43
N ARG A 71 -5.11 -14.35 -11.25
CA ARG A 71 -3.83 -13.82 -10.79
C ARG A 71 -4.01 -12.53 -9.97
N TRP A 72 -3.28 -12.44 -8.86
CA TRP A 72 -3.14 -11.20 -8.09
C TRP A 72 -2.31 -10.16 -8.88
N PRO A 73 -2.61 -8.84 -8.80
CA PRO A 73 -3.64 -8.21 -7.98
C PRO A 73 -5.05 -8.36 -8.54
N TRP A 74 -6.00 -8.71 -7.67
CA TRP A 74 -7.42 -8.73 -8.03
C TRP A 74 -8.00 -7.32 -8.24
N PRO A 75 -9.17 -7.18 -8.89
CA PRO A 75 -9.85 -5.90 -9.00
C PRO A 75 -10.06 -5.21 -7.65
N ARG A 76 -9.98 -3.88 -7.62
CA ARG A 76 -10.16 -3.08 -6.38
C ARG A 76 -11.49 -3.32 -5.70
N GLU A 77 -12.54 -3.61 -6.47
CA GLU A 77 -13.86 -3.99 -5.93
C GLU A 77 -13.76 -5.28 -5.10
N THR A 78 -13.09 -6.31 -5.63
CA THR A 78 -12.87 -7.59 -4.95
C THR A 78 -12.06 -7.39 -3.67
N GLN A 79 -10.99 -6.59 -3.73
CA GLN A 79 -10.18 -6.25 -2.56
C GLN A 79 -11.00 -5.49 -1.50
N GLY A 80 -11.81 -4.52 -1.92
CA GLY A 80 -12.69 -3.76 -1.03
C GLY A 80 -13.78 -4.64 -0.40
N ASP A 81 -14.36 -5.57 -1.14
CA ASP A 81 -15.31 -6.55 -0.62
C ASP A 81 -14.67 -7.47 0.42
N LEU A 82 -13.42 -7.91 0.20
CA LEU A 82 -12.68 -8.70 1.19
C LEU A 82 -12.54 -7.91 2.51
N VAL A 83 -12.13 -6.65 2.45
CA VAL A 83 -11.99 -5.78 3.64
C VAL A 83 -13.33 -5.63 4.38
N ARG A 84 -14.44 -5.42 3.65
CA ARG A 84 -15.78 -5.34 4.25
C ARG A 84 -16.20 -6.66 4.91
N ILE A 85 -15.99 -7.79 4.22
CA ILE A 85 -16.36 -9.11 4.73
C ILE A 85 -15.56 -9.42 6.01
N LEU A 86 -14.26 -9.14 6.04
CA LEU A 86 -13.44 -9.32 7.25
C LEU A 86 -14.00 -8.52 8.43
N ARG A 87 -14.42 -7.27 8.18
CA ARG A 87 -15.05 -6.45 9.21
C ARG A 87 -16.40 -7.00 9.67
N GLU A 88 -17.25 -7.42 8.74
CA GLU A 88 -18.55 -8.05 9.02
C GLU A 88 -18.41 -9.36 9.83
N LEU A 89 -17.34 -10.12 9.58
CA LEU A 89 -17.00 -11.34 10.31
C LEU A 89 -16.41 -11.06 11.71
N GLY A 90 -16.26 -9.80 12.08
CA GLY A 90 -15.88 -9.38 13.44
C GLY A 90 -14.40 -9.04 13.62
N ALA A 91 -13.63 -8.85 12.55
CA ALA A 91 -12.24 -8.39 12.67
C ALA A 91 -12.18 -7.02 13.37
N GLU A 92 -11.53 -6.97 14.54
CA GLU A 92 -11.39 -5.72 15.31
C GLU A 92 -10.43 -4.74 14.61
N ARG A 93 -9.34 -5.28 14.04
CA ARG A 93 -8.32 -4.57 13.26
C ARG A 93 -7.99 -5.40 12.02
N ILE A 94 -7.78 -4.75 10.88
CA ILE A 94 -7.40 -5.40 9.62
C ILE A 94 -6.03 -4.86 9.22
N VAL A 95 -5.03 -5.73 9.10
CA VAL A 95 -3.67 -5.36 8.65
C VAL A 95 -3.46 -5.92 7.25
N ILE A 96 -3.13 -5.06 6.29
CA ILE A 96 -2.92 -5.43 4.90
C ILE A 96 -1.45 -5.26 4.56
N ASP A 97 -0.77 -6.39 4.35
CA ASP A 97 0.65 -6.48 4.00
C ASP A 97 0.89 -6.47 2.48
N PHE A 98 0.16 -5.60 1.77
CA PHE A 98 0.38 -5.33 0.37
C PHE A 98 0.35 -3.83 0.17
N ASP A 99 1.24 -3.32 -0.67
CA ASP A 99 1.24 -1.93 -1.06
C ASP A 99 0.35 -1.70 -2.29
N TRP A 100 -0.03 -0.44 -2.48
CA TRP A 100 -0.69 0.02 -3.69
C TRP A 100 0.13 1.16 -4.26
N PRO A 101 1.19 0.85 -5.01
CA PRO A 101 2.16 1.85 -5.44
C PRO A 101 1.59 2.76 -6.55
N GLU A 102 0.65 2.23 -7.34
CA GLU A 102 0.13 2.90 -8.52
C GLU A 102 -1.41 2.96 -8.52
N PRO A 103 -1.99 4.07 -9.03
CA PRO A 103 -3.42 4.19 -9.19
C PRO A 103 -3.94 3.22 -10.25
N ASN A 104 -5.12 2.66 -10.02
CA ASN A 104 -5.77 1.82 -11.01
C ASN A 104 -6.55 2.71 -12.01
N PRO A 105 -6.38 2.54 -13.34
CA PRO A 105 -7.15 3.28 -14.33
C PRO A 105 -8.66 3.11 -14.15
N LEU A 106 -9.40 4.04 -14.74
CA LEU A 106 -10.85 3.95 -14.79
C LEU A 106 -11.27 2.72 -15.60
N GLU A 107 -12.15 1.92 -15.04
CA GLU A 107 -12.71 0.73 -15.69
C GLU A 107 -14.05 1.10 -16.33
N ILE A 108 -14.43 0.44 -17.42
CA ILE A 108 -15.78 0.53 -17.97
C ILE A 108 -16.52 -0.75 -17.60
N ARG A 109 -17.56 -0.63 -16.77
CA ARG A 109 -18.44 -1.74 -16.37
C ARG A 109 -19.82 -1.50 -16.99
N ALA A 110 -20.09 -2.21 -18.08
CA ALA A 110 -21.38 -2.22 -18.77
C ALA A 110 -22.11 -3.55 -18.50
N PRO A 111 -23.33 -3.54 -17.92
CA PRO A 111 -24.06 -4.77 -17.55
C PRO A 111 -24.40 -5.70 -18.71
N THR A 112 -24.45 -5.17 -19.94
CA THR A 112 -24.76 -5.92 -21.17
C THR A 112 -23.52 -6.46 -21.87
N LEU A 113 -22.32 -6.12 -21.39
CA LEU A 113 -21.07 -6.56 -21.97
C LEU A 113 -20.78 -7.97 -21.45
N ASP A 114 -21.06 -8.99 -22.25
CA ASP A 114 -20.59 -10.34 -22.00
C ASP A 114 -19.09 -10.40 -22.38
N PRO A 115 -18.16 -10.59 -21.43
CA PRO A 115 -16.74 -10.70 -21.74
C PRO A 115 -16.40 -11.95 -22.56
N TYR A 116 -17.35 -12.87 -22.73
CA TYR A 116 -17.24 -14.09 -23.50
C TYR A 116 -18.11 -14.10 -24.76
N ALA A 117 -18.70 -12.96 -25.16
CA ALA A 117 -19.34 -12.87 -26.47
C ALA A 117 -18.31 -13.16 -27.55
N ASP A 118 -18.56 -14.21 -28.35
CA ASP A 118 -17.68 -14.65 -29.44
C ASP A 118 -17.28 -13.45 -30.32
N LEU A 119 -15.97 -13.20 -30.41
CA LEU A 119 -15.35 -12.13 -31.20
C LEU A 119 -15.62 -12.25 -32.72
N GLU A 120 -16.28 -13.33 -33.15
CA GLU A 120 -16.57 -13.64 -34.56
C GLU A 120 -17.96 -13.14 -35.03
N GLY A 121 -18.75 -12.54 -34.15
CA GLY A 121 -20.02 -11.90 -34.50
C GLY A 121 -19.86 -10.50 -35.13
N GLN A 122 -20.91 -10.01 -35.82
CA GLN A 122 -21.00 -8.58 -36.15
C GLN A 122 -20.87 -7.77 -34.85
N ILE A 123 -20.00 -6.76 -34.84
CA ILE A 123 -19.83 -5.85 -33.70
C ILE A 123 -21.13 -5.09 -33.50
N GLU A 124 -22.02 -5.63 -32.67
CA GLU A 124 -23.18 -4.90 -32.18
C GLU A 124 -22.65 -3.85 -31.20
N ARG A 125 -23.03 -2.58 -31.38
CA ARG A 125 -22.62 -1.51 -30.45
C ARG A 125 -23.36 -1.72 -29.13
N ILE A 126 -22.78 -2.51 -28.23
CA ILE A 126 -23.34 -2.79 -26.91
C ILE A 126 -23.12 -1.56 -26.01
N GLY A 127 -24.12 -0.67 -26.02
CA GLY A 127 -24.18 0.49 -25.12
C GLY A 127 -23.45 1.74 -25.61
N GLU A 128 -23.77 2.87 -24.98
CA GLU A 128 -23.03 4.13 -25.15
C GLU A 128 -22.05 4.32 -23.98
N LEU A 129 -20.88 4.87 -24.28
CA LEU A 129 -19.94 5.34 -23.26
C LEU A 129 -20.55 6.56 -22.59
N SER A 130 -21.20 6.37 -21.44
CA SER A 130 -21.65 7.44 -20.55
C SER A 130 -20.77 7.49 -19.30
N ALA A 131 -20.80 8.61 -18.58
CA ALA A 131 -20.20 8.73 -17.25
C ALA A 131 -20.70 7.64 -16.27
N GLU A 132 -21.80 6.98 -16.61
CA GLU A 132 -22.50 5.99 -15.81
C GLU A 132 -21.89 4.60 -15.96
N ASN A 133 -21.13 4.31 -17.02
CA ASN A 133 -20.44 3.02 -17.18
C ASN A 133 -19.04 3.02 -16.58
N VAL A 134 -18.52 4.20 -16.22
CA VAL A 134 -17.20 4.35 -15.61
C VAL A 134 -17.22 3.87 -14.16
N ALA A 135 -16.39 2.91 -13.84
CA ALA A 135 -16.06 2.49 -12.49
C ALA A 135 -14.76 3.18 -12.04
N TYR A 136 -14.69 3.43 -10.74
CA TYR A 136 -13.62 4.18 -10.10
C TYR A 136 -12.94 3.27 -9.07
N PRO A 137 -12.03 2.37 -9.49
CA PRO A 137 -11.61 1.25 -8.66
C PRO A 137 -10.96 1.71 -7.34
N ASP A 138 -10.07 2.70 -7.39
CA ASP A 138 -9.41 3.20 -6.17
C ASP A 138 -10.36 3.93 -5.21
N ASP A 139 -11.42 4.56 -5.72
CA ASP A 139 -12.46 5.18 -4.87
C ASP A 139 -13.30 4.10 -4.17
N GLU A 140 -13.60 2.99 -4.86
CA GLU A 140 -14.32 1.85 -4.27
C GLU A 140 -13.53 1.19 -3.13
N LEU A 141 -12.22 0.99 -3.33
CA LEU A 141 -11.33 0.45 -2.30
C LEU A 141 -11.15 1.43 -1.15
N ALA A 142 -10.92 2.72 -1.44
CA ALA A 142 -10.76 3.75 -0.41
C ALA A 142 -11.99 3.83 0.51
N ALA A 143 -13.20 3.74 -0.06
CA ALA A 143 -14.43 3.69 0.74
C ALA A 143 -14.51 2.42 1.58
N ALA A 144 -14.20 1.25 1.03
CA ALA A 144 -14.20 -0.01 1.77
C ALA A 144 -13.27 0.05 3.00
N VAL A 145 -12.07 0.60 2.80
CA VAL A 145 -11.07 0.80 3.86
C VAL A 145 -11.57 1.81 4.90
N SER A 146 -12.22 2.88 4.47
CA SER A 146 -12.77 3.89 5.38
C SER A 146 -13.99 3.39 6.19
N GLU A 147 -14.85 2.59 5.57
CA GLU A 147 -16.04 1.99 6.20
C GLU A 147 -15.66 0.90 7.21
N SER A 148 -14.54 0.22 6.98
CA SER A 148 -14.13 -0.97 7.74
C SER A 148 -13.07 -0.70 8.81
N ARG A 149 -12.88 0.57 9.19
CA ARG A 149 -11.84 0.97 10.16
C ARG A 149 -11.99 0.26 11.52
N PRO A 150 -10.87 -0.07 12.20
CA PRO A 150 -9.49 0.26 11.85
C PRO A 150 -8.83 -0.66 10.82
N VAL A 151 -8.25 -0.05 9.77
CA VAL A 151 -7.49 -0.74 8.71
C VAL A 151 -6.09 -0.15 8.61
N TYR A 152 -5.08 -1.02 8.59
CA TYR A 152 -3.66 -0.71 8.43
C TYR A 152 -3.22 -1.05 7.02
N ILE A 153 -2.47 -0.14 6.40
CA ILE A 153 -1.99 -0.32 5.02
C ILE A 153 -0.46 -0.26 4.97
N ALA A 154 0.13 -1.13 4.17
CA ALA A 154 1.57 -1.20 3.99
C ALA A 154 2.10 -0.11 3.06
N PHE A 155 3.35 0.30 3.31
CA PHE A 155 4.16 1.09 2.39
C PHE A 155 5.64 0.75 2.56
N PHE A 156 6.51 1.25 1.69
CA PHE A 156 7.95 1.04 1.78
C PHE A 156 8.68 2.37 2.03
N HIS A 157 9.74 2.33 2.81
CA HIS A 157 10.72 3.40 2.86
C HIS A 157 11.94 3.05 2.01
N GLN A 158 12.62 4.08 1.52
CA GLN A 158 13.86 3.93 0.77
C GLN A 158 14.99 3.63 1.76
N THR A 159 15.93 2.74 1.38
CA THR A 159 17.13 2.44 2.18
C THR A 159 18.35 3.06 1.54
N GLY A 160 19.19 3.69 2.35
CA GLY A 160 20.28 4.54 1.86
C GLY A 160 21.40 3.81 1.10
N GLU A 161 21.60 2.50 1.23
CA GLU A 161 22.86 1.86 0.77
C GLU A 161 22.82 0.31 0.57
N VAL A 162 21.66 -0.35 0.42
CA VAL A 162 21.61 -1.83 0.29
C VAL A 162 20.85 -2.23 -0.96
N GLU A 163 21.51 -3.06 -1.79
CA GLU A 163 20.96 -3.74 -2.97
C GLU A 163 19.54 -4.25 -2.72
N ASP A 164 18.59 -3.70 -3.46
CA ASP A 164 17.23 -4.20 -3.49
C ASP A 164 17.19 -5.49 -4.31
N SER A 165 16.78 -6.60 -3.68
CA SER A 165 16.49 -7.86 -4.38
C SER A 165 15.32 -7.77 -5.37
N THR A 166 14.60 -6.64 -5.45
CA THR A 166 13.55 -6.43 -6.46
C THR A 166 14.05 -5.87 -7.80
N GLY A 167 15.37 -5.67 -7.97
CA GLY A 167 15.92 -5.26 -9.26
C GLY A 167 15.45 -3.87 -9.72
N ARG A 168 15.05 -3.01 -8.79
CA ARG A 168 14.76 -1.59 -9.07
C ARG A 168 16.03 -0.78 -8.86
N ASP A 169 16.75 -0.60 -9.97
CA ASP A 169 17.70 0.46 -10.29
C ASP A 169 18.57 1.00 -9.13
N GLU A 170 19.82 0.54 -9.07
CA GLU A 170 20.94 1.17 -8.37
C GLU A 170 21.22 2.60 -8.91
N GLU A 171 20.51 3.65 -8.50
CA GLU A 171 20.81 4.99 -9.09
C GLU A 171 20.77 6.23 -8.17
N PRO A 172 21.69 6.40 -7.20
CA PRO A 172 21.79 7.68 -6.49
C PRO A 172 22.70 8.75 -7.15
N ARG A 173 23.53 8.43 -8.15
CA ARG A 173 24.71 9.28 -8.48
C ARG A 173 24.59 10.27 -9.65
N ALA A 174 23.57 10.21 -10.50
CA ALA A 174 23.58 10.96 -11.76
C ALA A 174 22.66 12.21 -11.82
N LEU A 175 21.97 12.58 -10.74
CA LEU A 175 21.25 13.86 -10.62
C LEU A 175 22.11 15.02 -10.09
N ASP A 176 23.27 14.74 -9.50
CA ASP A 176 24.16 15.76 -8.91
C ASP A 176 25.15 16.39 -9.92
N SER A 177 25.03 16.07 -11.21
CA SER A 177 25.89 16.67 -12.24
C SER A 177 25.50 18.12 -12.55
N ASP A 178 26.48 18.95 -12.93
CA ASP A 178 26.21 20.33 -13.38
C ASP A 178 25.23 20.37 -14.56
N LEU A 179 25.36 19.39 -15.48
CA LEU A 179 24.44 19.18 -16.60
C LEU A 179 23.00 18.97 -16.11
N ALA A 180 22.79 18.06 -15.17
CA ALA A 180 21.46 17.78 -14.62
C ALA A 180 20.85 19.01 -13.96
N ARG A 181 21.65 19.79 -13.21
CA ARG A 181 21.20 21.03 -12.57
C ARG A 181 20.76 22.09 -13.59
N ARG A 182 21.57 22.34 -14.63
CA ARG A 182 21.26 23.29 -15.71
C ARG A 182 20.03 22.84 -16.52
N ALA A 183 19.93 21.54 -16.80
CA ALA A 183 18.78 20.98 -17.50
C ALA A 183 17.49 21.03 -16.66
N ALA A 184 17.58 20.78 -15.33
CA ALA A 184 16.45 20.90 -14.42
C ALA A 184 15.87 22.32 -14.42
N GLU A 185 16.74 23.33 -14.40
CA GLU A 185 16.34 24.75 -14.41
C GLU A 185 15.52 25.08 -15.66
N LEU A 186 15.95 24.62 -16.84
CA LEU A 186 15.18 24.81 -18.08
C LEU A 186 13.82 24.09 -18.03
N LEU A 187 13.79 22.85 -17.53
CA LEU A 187 12.55 22.06 -17.42
C LEU A 187 11.56 22.63 -16.40
N ARG A 188 12.02 23.34 -15.36
CA ARG A 188 11.12 24.04 -14.42
C ARG A 188 10.37 25.19 -15.09
N HIS A 189 10.99 25.84 -16.07
CA HIS A 189 10.37 26.92 -16.84
C HIS A 189 9.51 26.40 -18.00
N GLU A 190 9.99 25.37 -18.69
CA GLU A 190 9.33 24.79 -19.85
C GLU A 190 9.40 23.27 -19.78
N PHE A 191 8.43 22.68 -19.06
CA PHE A 191 8.44 21.24 -18.80
C PHE A 191 8.34 20.41 -20.07
N ALA A 192 7.68 20.89 -21.12
CA ALA A 192 7.46 20.15 -22.37
C ALA A 192 8.69 20.03 -23.31
N LEU A 193 9.87 20.50 -22.90
CA LEU A 193 11.08 20.40 -23.71
C LEU A 193 11.46 18.93 -23.98
N THR A 194 11.89 18.64 -25.21
CA THR A 194 12.46 17.35 -25.61
C THR A 194 13.94 17.28 -25.26
N ALA A 195 14.51 16.07 -25.28
CA ALA A 195 15.94 15.86 -25.02
C ALA A 195 16.81 16.64 -26.03
N GLU A 196 16.41 16.68 -27.30
CA GLU A 196 17.12 17.40 -28.36
C GLU A 196 17.05 18.91 -28.16
N ALA A 197 15.88 19.44 -27.78
CA ALA A 197 15.72 20.86 -27.49
C ALA A 197 16.55 21.29 -26.28
N LEU A 198 16.62 20.45 -25.24
CA LEU A 198 17.50 20.67 -24.09
C LEU A 198 18.97 20.63 -24.49
N ALA A 199 19.40 19.61 -25.22
CA ALA A 199 20.77 19.48 -25.71
C ALA A 199 21.21 20.71 -26.53
N GLN A 200 20.33 21.18 -27.43
CA GLN A 200 20.57 22.39 -28.22
C GLN A 200 20.69 23.64 -27.34
N ARG A 201 19.80 23.83 -26.36
CA ARG A 201 19.84 25.01 -25.46
C ARG A 201 21.04 24.98 -24.50
N LEU A 202 21.47 23.80 -24.07
CA LEU A 202 22.59 23.62 -23.16
C LEU A 202 23.95 23.60 -23.86
N GLY A 203 23.97 23.39 -25.18
CA GLY A 203 25.20 23.23 -25.95
C GLY A 203 25.89 21.88 -25.68
N GLU A 204 25.10 20.84 -25.40
CA GLU A 204 25.58 19.53 -24.95
C GLU A 204 25.23 18.44 -25.97
N PRO A 205 25.98 17.32 -26.04
CA PRO A 205 25.63 16.21 -26.92
C PRO A 205 24.28 15.59 -26.55
N ILE A 206 23.43 15.31 -27.53
CA ILE A 206 22.11 14.67 -27.32
C ILE A 206 22.22 13.39 -26.46
N PRO A 207 23.16 12.45 -26.70
CA PRO A 207 23.25 11.24 -25.89
C PRO A 207 23.55 11.51 -24.40
N ALA A 208 24.26 12.59 -24.09
CA ALA A 208 24.56 12.96 -22.71
C ALA A 208 23.31 13.46 -21.97
N VAL A 209 22.42 14.17 -22.67
CA VAL A 209 21.13 14.61 -22.12
C VAL A 209 20.15 13.46 -22.05
N GLU A 210 20.03 12.64 -23.10
CA GLU A 210 19.16 11.45 -23.14
C GLU A 210 19.43 10.50 -21.98
N ALA A 211 20.71 10.30 -21.62
CA ALA A 211 21.11 9.44 -20.50
C ALA A 211 20.54 9.87 -19.14
N ILE A 212 20.17 11.14 -18.96
CA ILE A 212 19.59 11.67 -17.71
C ILE A 212 18.14 12.13 -17.85
N PHE A 213 17.63 12.25 -19.08
CA PHE A 213 16.40 12.98 -19.40
C PHE A 213 15.15 12.42 -18.71
N ALA A 214 14.90 11.12 -18.80
CA ALA A 214 13.71 10.50 -18.22
C ALA A 214 13.67 10.61 -16.69
N ARG A 215 14.82 10.45 -16.02
CA ARG A 215 14.92 10.63 -14.56
C ARG A 215 14.76 12.10 -14.17
N LEU A 216 15.35 13.00 -14.95
CA LEU A 216 15.25 14.43 -14.74
C LEU A 216 13.80 14.93 -14.88
N LYS A 217 13.07 14.47 -15.90
CA LYS A 217 11.63 14.75 -16.09
C LYS A 217 10.81 14.33 -14.88
N ARG A 218 10.98 13.08 -14.41
CA ARG A 218 10.30 12.58 -13.20
C ARG A 218 10.61 13.43 -11.96
N SER A 219 11.88 13.79 -11.75
CA SER A 219 12.31 14.62 -10.61
C SER A 219 11.71 16.03 -10.69
N VAL A 220 11.83 16.71 -11.83
CA VAL A 220 11.28 18.05 -12.02
C VAL A 220 9.75 18.05 -11.95
N ALA A 221 9.09 17.00 -12.44
CA ALA A 221 7.65 16.83 -12.28
C ALA A 221 7.26 16.80 -10.80
N GLN A 222 7.95 16.01 -9.96
CA GLN A 222 7.71 15.97 -8.51
C GLN A 222 7.88 17.35 -7.87
N GLU A 223 8.96 18.08 -8.19
CA GLU A 223 9.19 19.44 -7.69
C GLU A 223 8.05 20.41 -8.08
N LEU A 224 7.65 20.42 -9.35
CA LEU A 224 6.60 21.31 -9.86
C LEU A 224 5.24 21.01 -9.22
N ILE A 225 4.91 19.73 -9.07
CA ILE A 225 3.68 19.28 -8.42
C ILE A 225 3.69 19.63 -6.93
N ALA A 226 4.78 19.37 -6.22
CA ALA A 226 4.89 19.71 -4.80
C ALA A 226 4.71 21.21 -4.56
N ALA A 227 5.31 22.05 -5.43
CA ALA A 227 5.11 23.49 -5.40
C ALA A 227 3.65 23.88 -5.66
N LYS A 228 2.98 23.24 -6.63
CA LYS A 228 1.57 23.49 -6.94
C LYS A 228 0.62 23.09 -5.80
N LEU A 229 0.87 21.95 -5.16
CA LEU A 229 0.06 21.47 -4.02
C LEU A 229 0.20 22.35 -2.77
N THR A 230 1.25 23.16 -2.70
CA THR A 230 1.44 24.15 -1.63
C THR A 230 0.55 25.39 -1.84
N THR A 231 0.29 25.77 -3.10
CA THR A 231 -0.52 26.97 -3.43
C THR A 231 -2.00 26.65 -3.60
N ASP A 232 -2.34 25.48 -4.14
CA ASP A 232 -3.69 24.94 -4.25
C ASP A 232 -3.74 23.58 -3.52
N PRO A 233 -4.53 23.43 -2.44
CA PRO A 233 -4.46 22.24 -1.62
C PRO A 233 -5.01 20.98 -2.29
N LEU A 234 -5.90 21.05 -3.29
CA LEU A 234 -6.46 19.85 -3.96
C LEU A 234 -6.81 20.13 -5.44
N PRO A 235 -5.82 20.48 -6.30
CA PRO A 235 -6.06 20.68 -7.71
C PRO A 235 -6.44 19.34 -8.35
N THR A 236 -7.37 19.36 -9.30
CA THR A 236 -7.66 18.20 -10.13
C THR A 236 -6.48 17.91 -11.06
N PRO A 237 -6.30 16.65 -11.52
CA PRO A 237 -5.24 16.34 -12.47
C PRO A 237 -5.31 17.15 -13.77
N ARG A 238 -6.52 17.53 -14.20
CA ARG A 238 -6.73 18.40 -15.37
C ARG A 238 -6.18 19.80 -15.11
N GLN A 239 -6.47 20.40 -13.95
CA GLN A 239 -5.95 21.72 -13.59
C GLN A 239 -4.42 21.73 -13.48
N VAL A 240 -3.83 20.64 -12.98
CA VAL A 240 -2.38 20.46 -12.96
C VAL A 240 -1.82 20.41 -14.37
N HIS A 241 -2.41 19.59 -15.24
CA HIS A 241 -2.00 19.46 -16.62
C HIS A 241 -2.09 20.78 -17.39
N GLU A 242 -3.25 21.45 -17.35
CA GLU A 242 -3.49 22.72 -18.05
C GLU A 242 -2.58 23.85 -17.56
N ALA A 243 -2.06 23.74 -16.33
CA ALA A 243 -1.10 24.72 -15.80
C ALA A 243 0.34 24.50 -16.26
N LEU A 244 0.72 23.28 -16.67
CA LEU A 244 2.11 22.89 -16.95
C LEU A 244 2.34 22.46 -18.40
N LEU A 245 1.29 22.04 -19.10
CA LEU A 245 1.31 21.55 -20.48
C LEU A 245 0.27 22.25 -21.33
N THR A 246 0.61 22.49 -22.59
CA THR A 246 -0.28 23.10 -23.60
C THR A 246 -0.99 22.07 -24.47
N THR A 247 -0.63 20.78 -24.34
CA THR A 247 -1.29 19.69 -25.05
C THR A 247 -2.73 19.50 -24.55
N PRO A 248 -3.63 18.90 -25.35
CA PRO A 248 -4.95 18.50 -24.86
C PRO A 248 -4.82 17.44 -23.76
N PHE A 249 -5.58 17.58 -22.66
CA PHE A 249 -5.53 16.65 -21.51
C PHE A 249 -5.86 15.20 -21.89
N GLU A 250 -6.71 15.01 -22.89
CA GLU A 250 -7.14 13.70 -23.38
C GLU A 250 -6.06 12.99 -24.21
N ARG A 251 -5.02 13.71 -24.65
CA ARG A 251 -3.93 13.13 -25.43
C ARG A 251 -2.91 12.47 -24.48
N PRO A 252 -2.66 11.16 -24.58
CA PRO A 252 -1.59 10.52 -23.82
C PRO A 252 -0.23 10.98 -24.36
N THR A 253 0.64 11.43 -23.47
CA THR A 253 2.01 11.87 -23.75
C THR A 253 2.89 11.50 -22.56
N ALA A 254 4.17 11.21 -22.76
CA ALA A 254 5.10 10.89 -21.67
C ALA A 254 5.13 11.98 -20.58
N ASP A 255 5.16 13.25 -20.97
CA ASP A 255 5.12 14.37 -20.01
C ASP A 255 3.87 14.38 -19.14
N ARG A 256 2.71 14.07 -19.73
CA ARG A 256 1.45 13.93 -18.99
C ARG A 256 1.53 12.77 -18.00
N GLU A 257 2.12 11.64 -18.38
CA GLU A 257 2.28 10.48 -17.51
C GLU A 257 3.23 10.79 -16.33
N ASP A 258 4.36 11.46 -16.58
CA ASP A 258 5.28 11.91 -15.54
C ASP A 258 4.61 12.87 -14.54
N LEU A 259 3.85 13.86 -15.04
CA LEU A 259 3.09 14.77 -14.17
C LEU A 259 1.98 14.05 -13.39
N PHE A 260 1.31 13.08 -13.99
CA PHE A 260 0.25 12.33 -13.33
C PHE A 260 0.82 11.41 -12.24
N ALA A 261 1.93 10.71 -12.51
CA ALA A 261 2.64 9.92 -11.52
C ALA A 261 3.13 10.78 -10.36
N ALA A 262 3.74 11.95 -10.65
CA ALA A 262 4.15 12.92 -9.64
C ALA A 262 2.94 13.43 -8.81
N TYR A 263 1.83 13.76 -9.46
CA TYR A 263 0.58 14.16 -8.78
C TYR A 263 0.09 13.12 -7.78
N HIS A 264 0.00 11.86 -8.20
CA HIS A 264 -0.45 10.78 -7.33
C HIS A 264 0.52 10.52 -6.17
N ARG A 265 1.83 10.55 -6.45
CA ARG A 265 2.88 10.36 -5.45
C ARG A 265 2.87 11.47 -4.40
N GLU A 266 2.85 12.74 -4.80
CA GLU A 266 2.89 13.87 -3.86
C GLU A 266 1.64 13.94 -2.98
N LEU A 267 0.46 13.64 -3.54
CA LEU A 267 -0.73 13.46 -2.71
C LEU A 267 -0.58 12.27 -1.75
N GLY A 268 0.04 11.18 -2.17
CA GLY A 268 0.34 10.03 -1.32
C GLY A 268 1.22 10.42 -0.13
N LEU A 269 2.32 11.10 -0.39
CA LEU A 269 3.24 11.62 0.63
C LEU A 269 2.52 12.55 1.60
N ARG A 270 1.69 13.45 1.09
CA ARG A 270 0.89 14.35 1.93
C ARG A 270 -0.06 13.59 2.83
N ARG A 271 -0.83 12.64 2.29
CA ARG A 271 -1.74 11.80 3.08
C ARG A 271 -1.01 10.96 4.11
N LEU A 272 0.19 10.47 3.78
CA LEU A 272 1.04 9.76 4.71
C LEU A 272 1.45 10.67 5.88
N ARG A 273 1.96 11.87 5.61
CA ARG A 273 2.30 12.86 6.64
C ARG A 273 1.11 13.23 7.54
N GLU A 274 -0.08 13.41 6.95
CA GLU A 274 -1.31 13.70 7.70
C GLU A 274 -1.72 12.56 8.66
N ARG A 275 -1.26 11.33 8.41
CA ARG A 275 -1.57 10.14 9.23
C ARG A 275 -0.48 9.80 10.25
N CYS A 276 0.73 10.33 10.07
CA CYS A 276 1.85 10.11 10.98
C CYS A 276 1.91 11.21 12.04
N VAL A 277 2.53 10.90 13.18
CA VAL A 277 2.75 11.87 14.26
C VAL A 277 4.17 12.43 14.18
N PRO A 278 4.43 13.66 14.65
CA PRO A 278 5.78 14.15 14.84
C PRO A 278 6.59 13.22 15.75
N VAL A 279 7.90 13.11 15.52
CA VAL A 279 8.77 12.27 16.36
C VAL A 279 8.71 12.75 17.83
N PRO A 280 8.28 11.87 18.77
CA PRO A 280 8.21 12.21 20.18
C PRO A 280 9.57 12.61 20.77
N ALA A 281 9.58 13.48 21.78
CA ALA A 281 10.81 13.97 22.42
C ALA A 281 11.70 12.83 22.97
N GLY A 282 11.10 11.74 23.44
CA GLY A 282 11.83 10.56 23.94
C GLY A 282 12.61 9.78 22.87
N LEU A 283 12.22 9.93 21.60
CA LEU A 283 12.76 9.21 20.45
C LEU A 283 13.62 10.10 19.52
N LYS A 284 13.49 11.42 19.64
CA LYS A 284 14.15 12.38 18.76
C LYS A 284 15.68 12.16 18.72
N GLY A 285 16.22 12.00 17.51
CA GLY A 285 17.66 11.78 17.27
C GLY A 285 18.17 10.39 17.66
N LYS A 286 17.28 9.43 17.95
CA LYS A 286 17.63 8.04 18.33
C LYS A 286 17.08 7.00 17.37
N LEU A 287 16.36 7.43 16.32
CA LEU A 287 15.78 6.56 15.31
C LEU A 287 16.63 6.60 14.03
N PRO A 288 16.62 5.53 13.21
CA PRO A 288 17.15 5.58 11.85
C PRO A 288 16.40 6.65 11.05
N VAL A 289 17.14 7.51 10.35
CA VAL A 289 16.55 8.49 9.44
C VAL A 289 16.55 7.91 8.04
N VAL A 290 15.39 7.91 7.38
CA VAL A 290 15.24 7.38 6.02
C VAL A 290 15.16 8.53 5.00
N PRO A 291 15.79 8.38 3.81
CA PRO A 291 15.88 9.45 2.82
C PRO A 291 14.55 9.75 2.13
N GLY A 292 13.64 8.77 2.08
CA GLY A 292 12.38 8.89 1.38
C GLY A 292 11.46 7.71 1.63
N VAL A 293 10.24 7.83 1.12
CA VAL A 293 9.21 6.81 1.19
C VAL A 293 8.50 6.69 -0.15
N ASP A 294 8.01 5.49 -0.42
CA ASP A 294 7.18 5.16 -1.55
C ASP A 294 5.74 5.01 -1.03
N PRO A 295 4.93 6.09 -1.12
CA PRO A 295 3.62 6.12 -0.48
C PRO A 295 2.62 5.27 -1.28
N PRO A 296 1.61 4.68 -0.62
CA PRO A 296 0.51 4.05 -1.31
C PRO A 296 -0.37 5.10 -2.00
N VAL A 297 -1.23 4.65 -2.92
CA VAL A 297 -2.24 5.48 -3.58
C VAL A 297 -2.98 6.33 -2.55
N TYR A 298 -2.92 7.64 -2.75
CA TYR A 298 -3.40 8.63 -1.78
C TYR A 298 -4.86 8.43 -1.35
N LYS A 299 -5.73 7.91 -2.24
CA LYS A 299 -7.14 7.64 -1.92
C LYS A 299 -7.27 6.58 -0.84
N VAL A 300 -6.51 5.49 -0.95
CA VAL A 300 -6.52 4.39 0.02
C VAL A 300 -5.85 4.83 1.33
N THR A 301 -4.76 5.59 1.24
CA THR A 301 -4.10 6.22 2.41
C THR A 301 -5.02 7.22 3.14
N ALA A 302 -5.86 7.95 2.41
CA ALA A 302 -6.88 8.80 3.02
C ALA A 302 -7.97 7.97 3.71
N GLY A 303 -8.29 6.78 3.20
CA GLY A 303 -9.25 5.85 3.77
C GLY A 303 -8.75 5.10 5.02
N CYS A 304 -7.45 4.84 5.14
CA CYS A 304 -6.91 3.99 6.22
C CYS A 304 -6.97 4.63 7.62
N SER A 305 -6.75 3.81 8.64
CA SER A 305 -6.56 4.28 10.02
C SER A 305 -5.10 4.58 10.29
N ARG A 306 -4.21 3.69 9.86
CA ARG A 306 -2.77 3.89 9.96
C ARG A 306 -2.01 3.31 8.78
N PRO A 307 -1.07 4.05 8.20
CA PRO A 307 -0.03 3.48 7.36
C PRO A 307 1.09 2.90 8.23
N GLY A 308 1.76 1.84 7.76
CA GLY A 308 2.97 1.32 8.40
C GLY A 308 3.92 0.70 7.38
N PHE A 309 5.22 0.77 7.63
CA PHE A 309 6.22 0.27 6.69
C PHE A 309 6.42 -1.26 6.82
N VAL A 310 6.85 -1.90 5.73
CA VAL A 310 7.05 -3.36 5.63
C VAL A 310 8.43 -3.73 5.02
N ASN A 311 9.45 -2.96 5.37
CA ASN A 311 10.81 -3.19 4.92
C ASN A 311 11.48 -4.38 5.65
N PHE A 312 11.97 -5.36 4.88
CA PHE A 312 12.64 -6.57 5.38
C PHE A 312 14.11 -6.71 4.92
N SER A 313 14.73 -5.61 4.48
CA SER A 313 16.02 -5.61 3.75
C SER A 313 17.28 -5.73 4.62
N ALA A 314 17.17 -5.77 5.95
CA ALA A 314 18.31 -5.89 6.86
C ALA A 314 18.50 -7.34 7.34
N THR A 315 19.02 -8.21 6.47
CA THR A 315 19.45 -9.56 6.89
C THR A 315 20.80 -9.50 7.59
N ASP A 316 21.05 -10.45 8.50
CA ASP A 316 22.39 -10.64 9.05
C ASP A 316 23.37 -11.11 7.96
N GLY A 317 24.68 -11.15 8.26
CA GLY A 317 25.72 -11.51 7.29
C GLY A 317 25.61 -12.91 6.67
N ASP A 318 24.68 -13.74 7.15
CA ASP A 318 24.35 -15.06 6.61
C ASP A 318 23.05 -15.08 5.78
N GLY A 319 22.42 -13.93 5.55
CA GLY A 319 21.17 -13.80 4.79
C GLY A 319 19.90 -14.11 5.59
N THR A 320 20.00 -14.42 6.89
CA THR A 320 18.82 -14.67 7.73
C THR A 320 18.31 -13.37 8.34
N LEU A 321 17.00 -13.15 8.25
CA LEU A 321 16.34 -12.02 8.92
C LEU A 321 16.11 -12.36 10.40
N ARG A 322 16.89 -11.77 11.30
CA ARG A 322 16.67 -11.90 12.76
C ARG A 322 16.23 -10.61 13.42
N ARG A 323 16.34 -9.48 12.73
CA ARG A 323 16.12 -8.15 13.29
C ARG A 323 15.27 -7.29 12.38
N ILE A 324 14.42 -6.46 12.96
CA ILE A 324 13.60 -5.50 12.23
C ILE A 324 13.59 -4.14 12.94
N PRO A 325 13.66 -3.01 12.21
CA PRO A 325 13.37 -1.72 12.82
C PRO A 325 11.88 -1.63 13.16
N LEU A 326 11.55 -1.19 14.38
CA LEU A 326 10.16 -0.95 14.78
C LEU A 326 9.65 0.42 14.32
N MET A 327 10.57 1.38 14.22
CA MET A 327 10.29 2.77 13.93
C MET A 327 11.46 3.41 13.17
N VAL A 328 11.14 4.36 12.29
CA VAL A 328 12.11 5.21 11.61
C VAL A 328 11.63 6.66 11.58
N GLU A 329 12.53 7.60 11.36
CA GLU A 329 12.23 9.02 11.19
C GLU A 329 12.28 9.39 9.71
N TRP A 330 11.25 10.07 9.24
CA TRP A 330 11.20 10.66 7.90
C TRP A 330 10.66 12.08 8.01
N ASP A 331 11.42 13.10 7.58
CA ASP A 331 10.94 14.48 7.54
C ASP A 331 10.35 14.98 8.88
N GLY A 332 10.97 14.57 10.00
CA GLY A 332 10.52 14.91 11.36
C GLY A 332 9.24 14.20 11.83
N VAL A 333 8.65 13.31 11.02
CA VAL A 333 7.54 12.44 11.42
C VAL A 333 8.01 11.02 11.75
N LEU A 334 7.32 10.39 12.68
CA LEU A 334 7.53 9.00 13.09
C LEU A 334 6.82 8.08 12.11
N LEU A 335 7.59 7.18 11.50
CA LEU A 335 7.06 6.05 10.74
C LEU A 335 7.20 4.78 11.58
N GLU A 336 6.17 3.97 11.59
CA GLU A 336 6.09 2.74 12.39
C GLU A 336 6.04 1.52 11.46
N GLN A 337 6.69 0.43 11.87
CA GLN A 337 6.53 -0.86 11.20
C GLN A 337 5.06 -1.29 11.36
N ILE A 338 4.44 -1.86 10.33
CA ILE A 338 2.98 -2.06 10.31
C ILE A 338 2.44 -2.92 11.46
N GLY A 339 3.14 -4.00 11.80
CA GLY A 339 2.82 -4.88 12.92
C GLY A 339 3.02 -4.19 14.27
N PHE A 340 4.08 -3.38 14.40
CA PHE A 340 4.29 -2.54 15.58
C PHE A 340 3.17 -1.51 15.73
N ALA A 341 2.75 -0.84 14.66
CA ALA A 341 1.65 0.13 14.68
C ALA A 341 0.33 -0.52 15.13
N ALA A 342 0.04 -1.74 14.66
CA ALA A 342 -1.14 -2.50 15.06
C ALA A 342 -1.06 -2.95 16.53
N ALA A 343 0.08 -3.47 16.97
CA ALA A 343 0.33 -3.86 18.35
C ALA A 343 0.23 -2.66 19.30
N ARG A 344 0.72 -1.49 18.86
CA ARG A 344 0.66 -0.23 19.61
C ARG A 344 -0.78 0.15 19.93
N ASP A 345 -1.68 0.03 18.95
CA ASP A 345 -3.10 0.35 19.12
C ASP A 345 -3.89 -0.74 19.85
N GLU A 346 -3.49 -2.00 19.75
CA GLU A 346 -4.03 -3.09 20.58
C GLU A 346 -3.68 -2.87 22.06
N LEU A 347 -2.43 -2.48 22.34
CA LEU A 347 -1.90 -2.32 23.70
C LEU A 347 -2.07 -0.89 24.25
N ASN A 348 -2.82 -0.03 23.55
CA ASN A 348 -3.08 1.37 23.95
C ASN A 348 -1.79 2.17 24.24
N ILE A 349 -0.72 1.90 23.48
CA ILE A 349 0.58 2.57 23.59
C ILE A 349 0.52 3.88 22.83
N ARG A 350 0.80 4.99 23.51
CA ARG A 350 0.83 6.30 22.87
C ARG A 350 2.27 6.66 22.50
N PRO A 351 2.49 7.45 21.43
CA PRO A 351 3.83 7.86 21.04
C PRO A 351 4.58 8.58 22.15
N GLU A 352 3.87 9.37 22.98
CA GLU A 352 4.44 10.04 24.14
C GLU A 352 4.85 9.10 25.29
N ASP A 353 4.37 7.85 25.30
CA ASP A 353 4.77 6.85 26.30
C ASP A 353 6.14 6.23 25.98
N MET A 354 6.67 6.47 24.77
CA MET A 354 7.86 5.79 24.25
C MET A 354 9.12 6.66 24.37
N SER A 355 10.21 6.03 24.78
CA SER A 355 11.54 6.65 24.78
C SER A 355 12.63 5.61 24.57
N ILE A 356 13.77 6.01 24.00
CA ILE A 356 14.95 5.14 23.90
C ILE A 356 15.99 5.61 24.92
N ASP A 357 16.49 4.72 25.77
CA ASP A 357 17.53 5.04 26.76
C ASP A 357 18.96 4.97 26.16
N GLY A 358 19.96 5.34 26.96
CA GLY A 358 21.37 5.29 26.53
C GLY A 358 21.95 3.88 26.37
N ALA A 359 21.18 2.84 26.70
CA ALA A 359 21.54 1.44 26.55
C ALA A 359 20.74 0.76 25.42
N HIS A 360 20.14 1.56 24.53
CA HIS A 360 19.39 1.10 23.36
C HIS A 360 18.15 0.27 23.73
N HIS A 361 17.51 0.55 24.86
CA HIS A 361 16.20 -0.03 25.15
C HIS A 361 15.09 0.93 24.73
N LEU A 362 14.09 0.42 24.01
CA LEU A 362 12.80 1.07 23.89
C LEU A 362 12.03 0.86 25.20
N LEU A 363 11.85 1.94 25.94
CA LEU A 363 11.07 2.02 27.16
C LEU A 363 9.66 2.51 26.85
N ILE A 364 8.67 1.76 27.30
CA ILE A 364 7.26 2.10 27.19
C ILE A 364 6.73 2.32 28.61
N ALA A 365 6.33 3.56 28.91
CA ALA A 365 5.87 3.94 30.24
C ALA A 365 4.62 3.15 30.67
N ALA A 366 4.46 2.96 31.98
CA ALA A 366 3.25 2.35 32.53
C ALA A 366 2.05 3.30 32.37
N ARG A 367 0.85 2.72 32.21
CA ARG A 367 -0.45 3.40 32.34
C ARG A 367 -1.35 2.63 33.29
N ARG A 368 -2.53 3.18 33.59
CA ARG A 368 -3.47 2.59 34.57
C ARG A 368 -3.86 1.14 34.23
N ASP A 369 -3.93 0.82 32.94
CA ASP A 369 -4.36 -0.44 32.34
C ASP A 369 -3.21 -1.26 31.74
N ARG A 370 -1.96 -0.77 31.82
CA ARG A 370 -0.81 -1.38 31.15
C ARG A 370 0.48 -1.26 31.98
N PRO A 371 1.20 -2.36 32.25
CA PRO A 371 2.50 -2.29 32.92
C PRO A 371 3.56 -1.59 32.05
N PRO A 372 4.69 -1.14 32.62
CA PRO A 372 5.80 -0.67 31.82
C PRO A 372 6.38 -1.83 31.00
N MET A 373 6.86 -1.54 29.80
CA MET A 373 7.51 -2.53 28.93
C MET A 373 8.89 -2.05 28.52
N ARG A 374 9.74 -3.01 28.20
CA ARG A 374 11.10 -2.78 27.73
C ARG A 374 11.38 -3.72 26.57
N ILE A 375 11.81 -3.16 25.45
CA ILE A 375 12.25 -3.92 24.27
C ILE A 375 13.72 -3.61 24.05
N GLN A 376 14.56 -4.64 23.94
CA GLN A 376 15.95 -4.48 23.56
C GLN A 376 16.03 -4.09 22.09
N LEU A 377 16.76 -3.02 21.80
CA LEU A 377 17.14 -2.68 20.44
C LEU A 377 18.63 -2.94 20.26
N ASP A 378 18.96 -3.54 19.14
CA ASP A 378 20.31 -3.78 18.69
C ASP A 378 20.69 -2.73 17.65
N ASP A 379 21.93 -2.26 17.72
CA ASP A 379 22.54 -1.47 16.66
C ASP A 379 23.37 -2.38 15.76
N THR A 380 23.02 -2.46 14.49
CA THR A 380 23.89 -3.04 13.48
C THR A 380 24.67 -1.93 12.78
N ARG A 381 25.77 -2.28 12.09
CA ARG A 381 26.52 -1.29 11.28
C ARG A 381 25.67 -0.63 10.19
N ALA A 382 24.62 -1.31 9.73
CA ALA A 382 23.77 -0.86 8.64
C ALA A 382 22.52 -0.11 9.13
N VAL A 383 21.89 -0.58 10.22
CA VAL A 383 20.64 0.01 10.73
C VAL A 383 20.66 0.02 12.27
N PRO A 384 20.58 1.19 12.92
CA PRO A 384 20.46 1.27 14.38
C PRO A 384 19.03 0.91 14.84
N ALA A 385 18.86 0.71 16.15
CA ALA A 385 17.55 0.61 16.81
C ALA A 385 16.63 -0.52 16.27
N GLN A 386 17.18 -1.71 16.03
CA GLN A 386 16.41 -2.86 15.54
C GLN A 386 16.01 -3.82 16.66
N MET A 387 14.76 -4.28 16.67
CA MET A 387 14.30 -5.30 17.58
C MET A 387 14.70 -6.68 17.05
N MET A 388 15.25 -7.53 17.93
CA MET A 388 15.40 -8.97 17.66
C MET A 388 14.02 -9.63 17.55
N ILE A 389 13.80 -10.41 16.50
CA ILE A 389 12.56 -11.17 16.33
C ILE A 389 12.57 -12.34 17.32
N ASP A 390 11.64 -12.30 18.26
CA ASP A 390 11.34 -13.43 19.14
C ASP A 390 10.52 -14.47 18.36
N TRP A 391 11.21 -15.37 17.66
CA TRP A 391 10.53 -16.41 16.88
C TRP A 391 9.69 -17.32 17.78
N HIS A 392 8.42 -17.45 17.40
CA HIS A 392 7.49 -18.44 17.94
C HIS A 392 7.81 -19.83 17.41
N VAL A 393 7.58 -20.88 18.20
CA VAL A 393 7.94 -22.27 17.84
C VAL A 393 6.87 -23.28 18.27
N SER A 394 5.59 -22.98 18.05
CA SER A 394 4.64 -24.09 17.88
C SER A 394 4.78 -24.58 16.44
N GLY A 395 5.59 -25.63 16.24
CA GLY A 395 5.78 -26.26 14.93
C GLY A 395 7.15 -26.02 14.30
N ASP A 396 7.43 -26.80 13.25
CA ASP A 396 8.70 -26.74 12.52
C ASP A 396 8.73 -25.59 11.51
N ARG A 397 7.58 -24.95 11.24
CA ARG A 397 7.44 -23.89 10.24
C ARG A 397 6.61 -22.73 10.76
N TRP A 398 6.76 -21.56 10.11
CA TRP A 398 6.10 -20.32 10.53
C TRP A 398 4.58 -20.37 10.36
N GLU A 399 4.07 -21.18 9.43
CA GLU A 399 2.63 -21.41 9.20
C GLU A 399 1.95 -22.10 10.38
N ASP A 400 2.74 -22.74 11.25
CA ASP A 400 2.24 -23.39 12.44
C ASP A 400 2.16 -22.40 13.63
N CYS A 401 2.72 -21.19 13.48
CA CYS A 401 2.84 -20.21 14.55
C CYS A 401 1.59 -19.38 14.81
N PHE A 402 0.71 -19.21 13.84
CA PHE A 402 -0.54 -18.48 14.02
C PHE A 402 -1.69 -19.30 13.46
N ARG A 403 -2.92 -18.87 13.71
CA ARG A 403 -4.04 -19.47 12.99
C ARG A 403 -4.05 -18.92 11.58
N HIS A 404 -4.10 -19.82 10.60
CA HIS A 404 -4.20 -19.48 9.18
C HIS A 404 -5.57 -19.83 8.64
N LEU A 405 -6.12 -18.96 7.79
CA LEU A 405 -7.36 -19.17 7.06
C LEU A 405 -7.13 -18.85 5.58
N PRO A 406 -7.35 -19.82 4.67
CA PRO A 406 -7.43 -19.55 3.25
C PRO A 406 -8.36 -18.38 2.94
N VAL A 407 -7.88 -17.37 2.21
CA VAL A 407 -8.72 -16.24 1.79
C VAL A 407 -9.93 -16.71 1.00
N LEU A 408 -9.80 -17.83 0.28
CA LEU A 408 -10.90 -18.47 -0.43
C LEU A 408 -12.12 -18.75 0.47
N ALA A 409 -11.90 -19.13 1.74
CA ALA A 409 -12.99 -19.37 2.69
C ALA A 409 -13.80 -18.10 2.97
N VAL A 410 -13.12 -16.96 3.10
CA VAL A 410 -13.74 -15.63 3.27
C VAL A 410 -14.45 -15.21 1.98
N MET A 411 -13.81 -15.44 0.83
CA MET A 411 -14.30 -15.01 -0.48
C MET A 411 -15.53 -15.78 -0.98
N ARG A 412 -15.90 -16.91 -0.38
CA ARG A 412 -17.21 -17.56 -0.62
C ARG A 412 -18.39 -16.61 -0.39
N VAL A 413 -18.27 -15.70 0.58
CA VAL A 413 -19.29 -14.66 0.83
C VAL A 413 -19.38 -13.70 -0.35
N HIS A 414 -18.24 -13.26 -0.89
CA HIS A 414 -18.18 -12.43 -2.09
C HIS A 414 -18.80 -13.15 -3.31
N GLU A 415 -18.46 -14.43 -3.56
CA GLU A 415 -19.06 -15.19 -4.66
C GLU A 415 -20.58 -15.34 -4.50
N ALA A 416 -21.06 -15.62 -3.27
CA ALA A 416 -22.49 -15.72 -3.01
C ALA A 416 -23.20 -14.39 -3.31
N ARG A 417 -22.64 -13.26 -2.87
CA ARG A 417 -23.17 -11.92 -3.16
C ARG A 417 -23.14 -11.61 -4.66
N LYS A 418 -22.05 -11.95 -5.35
CA LYS A 418 -21.92 -11.79 -6.80
C LYS A 418 -23.00 -12.60 -7.54
N ARG A 419 -23.18 -13.87 -7.21
CA ARG A 419 -24.24 -14.73 -7.77
C ARG A 419 -25.64 -14.17 -7.52
N VAL A 420 -25.91 -13.62 -6.34
CA VAL A 420 -27.20 -12.97 -6.05
C VAL A 420 -27.41 -11.76 -6.98
N ARG A 421 -26.40 -10.90 -7.16
CA ARG A 421 -26.49 -9.74 -8.07
C ARG A 421 -26.71 -10.17 -9.52
N GLU A 422 -25.97 -11.17 -9.98
CA GLU A 422 -26.10 -11.72 -11.35
C GLU A 422 -27.48 -12.33 -11.58
N ASN A 423 -27.98 -13.15 -10.64
CA ASN A 423 -29.32 -13.73 -10.72
C ASN A 423 -30.41 -12.66 -10.72
N GLN A 424 -30.27 -11.60 -9.92
CA GLN A 424 -31.19 -10.46 -9.94
C GLN A 424 -31.18 -9.75 -11.29
N MET A 425 -30.00 -9.55 -11.89
CA MET A 425 -29.88 -8.95 -13.22
C MET A 425 -30.51 -9.84 -14.30
N LEU A 426 -30.19 -11.13 -14.32
CA LEU A 426 -30.78 -12.10 -15.25
C LEU A 426 -32.30 -12.15 -15.13
N ARG A 427 -32.83 -12.11 -13.90
CA ARG A 427 -34.28 -12.03 -13.68
C ARG A 427 -34.87 -10.78 -14.34
N GLN A 428 -34.23 -9.62 -14.20
CA GLN A 428 -34.70 -8.38 -14.83
C GLN A 428 -34.66 -8.46 -16.37
N VAL A 429 -33.59 -9.01 -16.95
CA VAL A 429 -33.48 -9.22 -18.40
C VAL A 429 -34.57 -10.15 -18.91
N ARG A 430 -34.83 -11.27 -18.23
CA ARG A 430 -35.88 -12.22 -18.62
C ARG A 430 -37.28 -11.64 -18.47
N LEU A 431 -37.53 -10.83 -17.44
CA LEU A 431 -38.78 -10.09 -17.30
C LEU A 431 -38.97 -9.09 -18.45
N ALA A 432 -37.90 -8.37 -18.83
CA ALA A 432 -37.93 -7.46 -19.96
C ALA A 432 -38.25 -8.20 -21.28
N GLU A 433 -37.64 -9.37 -21.50
CA GLU A 433 -37.91 -10.23 -22.66
C GLU A 433 -39.35 -10.75 -22.67
N ALA A 434 -39.87 -11.21 -21.51
CA ALA A 434 -41.26 -11.64 -21.38
C ALA A 434 -42.25 -10.49 -21.64
N MET A 435 -41.97 -9.29 -21.12
CA MET A 435 -42.76 -8.09 -21.39
C MET A 435 -42.75 -7.71 -22.87
N ARG A 436 -41.61 -7.85 -23.56
CA ARG A 436 -41.52 -7.65 -25.02
C ARG A 436 -42.43 -8.60 -25.78
N ILE A 437 -42.48 -9.88 -25.39
CA ILE A 437 -43.36 -10.89 -26.00
C ILE A 437 -44.84 -10.55 -25.75
N VAL A 438 -45.20 -10.10 -24.55
CA VAL A 438 -46.59 -9.83 -24.16
C VAL A 438 -47.13 -8.49 -24.70
N LYS A 439 -46.34 -7.42 -24.63
CA LYS A 439 -46.77 -6.06 -24.96
C LYS A 439 -46.33 -5.58 -26.36
N GLY A 440 -45.60 -6.42 -27.11
CA GLY A 440 -45.03 -6.06 -28.41
C GLY A 440 -43.79 -5.17 -28.31
N ASP A 441 -43.07 -5.01 -29.43
CA ASP A 441 -41.79 -4.30 -29.46
C ASP A 441 -41.93 -2.79 -29.13
N ASP A 442 -43.12 -2.20 -29.23
CA ASP A 442 -43.36 -0.77 -28.99
C ASP A 442 -43.38 -0.36 -27.50
N ALA A 443 -43.70 -1.29 -26.59
CA ALA A 443 -43.74 -1.03 -25.15
C ALA A 443 -42.40 -1.29 -24.43
N TYR A 444 -41.47 -1.97 -25.11
CA TYR A 444 -40.19 -2.40 -24.59
C TYR A 444 -39.18 -1.25 -24.34
N PRO A 445 -39.08 -0.21 -25.20
CA PRO A 445 -38.16 0.91 -24.97
C PRO A 445 -38.46 1.66 -23.67
N GLY A 446 -39.74 1.95 -23.38
CA GLY A 446 -40.13 2.70 -22.18
C GLY A 446 -39.79 2.00 -20.87
N TYR A 447 -40.01 0.69 -20.78
CA TYR A 447 -39.64 -0.12 -19.60
C TYR A 447 -38.12 -0.21 -19.46
N ARG A 448 -37.40 -0.44 -20.56
CA ARG A 448 -35.94 -0.49 -20.56
C ARG A 448 -35.32 0.83 -20.09
N ASP A 449 -35.85 1.96 -20.53
CA ASP A 449 -35.39 3.29 -20.13
C ASP A 449 -35.64 3.57 -18.65
N GLN A 450 -36.80 3.16 -18.12
CA GLN A 450 -37.09 3.26 -16.68
C GLN A 450 -36.12 2.44 -15.83
N VAL A 451 -35.85 1.19 -16.23
CA VAL A 451 -34.90 0.31 -15.55
C VAL A 451 -33.48 0.87 -15.63
N ALA A 452 -33.05 1.35 -16.80
CA ALA A 452 -31.74 1.97 -16.99
C ALA A 452 -31.57 3.20 -16.10
N ARG A 453 -32.57 4.09 -16.06
CA ARG A 453 -32.57 5.31 -15.22
C ARG A 453 -32.57 4.99 -13.72
N MET A 454 -33.25 3.91 -13.30
CA MET A 454 -33.18 3.46 -11.90
C MET A 454 -31.74 3.06 -11.54
N PHE A 455 -31.07 2.27 -12.39
CA PHE A 455 -29.69 1.86 -12.16
C PHE A 455 -28.72 3.05 -12.20
N GLU A 456 -28.92 3.99 -13.12
CA GLU A 456 -28.18 5.26 -13.21
C GLU A 456 -28.22 6.01 -11.87
N ARG A 457 -29.42 6.26 -11.34
CA ARG A 457 -29.61 6.99 -10.08
C ARG A 457 -29.00 6.25 -8.90
N ARG A 458 -29.15 4.93 -8.80
CA ARG A 458 -28.50 4.13 -7.74
C ARG A 458 -26.97 4.21 -7.81
N ARG A 459 -26.39 4.20 -9.01
CA ARG A 459 -24.93 4.29 -9.19
C ARG A 459 -24.42 5.68 -8.88
N PHE A 460 -25.15 6.74 -9.24
CA PHE A 460 -24.84 8.11 -8.84
C PHE A 460 -24.79 8.25 -7.32
N VAL A 461 -25.80 7.73 -6.61
CA VAL A 461 -25.82 7.76 -5.15
C VAL A 461 -24.65 6.98 -4.56
N ARG A 462 -24.34 5.80 -5.12
CA ARG A 462 -23.15 5.02 -4.71
C ARG A 462 -21.88 5.86 -4.88
N LEU A 463 -21.66 6.49 -6.03
CA LEU A 463 -20.48 7.32 -6.28
C LEU A 463 -20.41 8.54 -5.34
N ALA A 464 -21.54 9.21 -5.09
CA ALA A 464 -21.61 10.32 -4.14
C ALA A 464 -21.21 9.87 -2.73
N LYS A 465 -21.71 8.71 -2.28
CA LYS A 465 -21.29 8.09 -1.01
C LYS A 465 -19.79 7.79 -0.99
N LEU A 466 -19.24 7.19 -2.05
CA LEU A 466 -17.80 6.89 -2.15
C LEU A 466 -16.93 8.17 -2.06
N ARG A 467 -17.41 9.29 -2.62
CA ARG A 467 -16.72 10.59 -2.60
C ARG A 467 -16.97 11.42 -1.33
N GLY A 468 -17.67 10.87 -0.33
CA GLY A 468 -18.03 11.61 0.89
C GLY A 468 -19.07 12.72 0.67
N THR A 469 -19.77 12.72 -0.46
CA THR A 469 -20.84 13.67 -0.82
C THR A 469 -22.22 13.01 -0.82
N GLY A 470 -22.36 11.84 -0.21
CA GLY A 470 -23.61 11.07 -0.21
C GLY A 470 -24.79 11.77 0.47
N ASP A 471 -24.53 12.75 1.33
CA ASP A 471 -25.55 13.58 1.98
C ASP A 471 -25.93 14.84 1.19
N SER A 472 -25.32 15.06 0.02
CA SER A 472 -25.62 16.23 -0.81
C SER A 472 -27.09 16.23 -1.25
N PRO A 473 -27.68 17.42 -1.49
CA PRO A 473 -29.04 17.53 -2.03
C PRO A 473 -29.24 16.71 -3.30
N GLU A 474 -28.24 16.67 -4.18
CA GLU A 474 -28.25 15.92 -5.43
C GLU A 474 -28.27 14.41 -5.18
N ALA A 475 -27.46 13.92 -4.24
CA ALA A 475 -27.43 12.50 -3.87
C ALA A 475 -28.76 12.04 -3.24
N LYS A 476 -29.36 12.88 -2.38
CA LYS A 476 -30.68 12.59 -1.79
C LYS A 476 -31.80 12.60 -2.83
N ALA A 477 -31.80 13.55 -3.76
CA ALA A 477 -32.75 13.60 -4.86
C ALA A 477 -32.63 12.37 -5.76
N ALA A 478 -31.40 11.98 -6.12
CA ALA A 478 -31.17 10.79 -6.92
C ALA A 478 -31.61 9.50 -6.21
N GLN A 479 -31.39 9.39 -4.89
CA GLN A 479 -31.88 8.25 -4.11
C GLN A 479 -33.40 8.16 -4.13
N ALA A 480 -34.10 9.27 -3.91
CA ALA A 480 -35.56 9.30 -3.94
C ALA A 480 -36.11 8.94 -5.33
N GLU A 481 -35.49 9.43 -6.40
CA GLU A 481 -35.87 9.08 -7.78
C GLU A 481 -35.65 7.59 -8.08
N ALA A 482 -34.53 7.02 -7.63
CA ALA A 482 -34.27 5.59 -7.78
C ALA A 482 -35.31 4.72 -7.05
N ASP A 483 -35.73 5.13 -5.86
CA ASP A 483 -36.70 4.39 -5.04
C ASP A 483 -38.13 4.52 -5.59
N GLU A 484 -38.47 5.64 -6.23
CA GLU A 484 -39.71 5.80 -6.97
C GLU A 484 -39.75 4.93 -8.23
N LEU A 485 -38.69 4.97 -9.06
CA LEU A 485 -38.59 4.13 -10.26
C LEU A 485 -38.65 2.63 -9.91
N ALA A 486 -37.99 2.22 -8.82
CA ALA A 486 -38.06 0.83 -8.34
C ALA A 486 -39.50 0.40 -8.02
N ARG A 487 -40.28 1.25 -7.35
CA ARG A 487 -41.68 0.98 -7.03
C ARG A 487 -42.56 0.91 -8.28
N GLN A 488 -42.33 1.80 -9.26
CA GLN A 488 -43.06 1.78 -10.53
C GLN A 488 -42.77 0.50 -11.33
N ILE A 489 -41.51 0.09 -11.42
CA ILE A 489 -41.09 -1.16 -12.07
C ILE A 489 -41.75 -2.37 -11.39
N GLU A 490 -41.79 -2.41 -10.06
CA GLU A 490 -42.46 -3.50 -9.32
C GLU A 490 -43.98 -3.54 -9.58
N GLN A 491 -44.64 -2.38 -9.66
CA GLN A 491 -46.07 -2.30 -9.99
C GLN A 491 -46.36 -2.78 -11.41
N ASP A 492 -45.56 -2.36 -12.39
CA ASP A 492 -45.71 -2.78 -13.78
C ASP A 492 -45.48 -4.28 -13.96
N GLN A 493 -44.54 -4.86 -13.20
CA GLN A 493 -44.32 -6.31 -13.15
C GLN A 493 -45.51 -7.06 -12.54
N ALA A 494 -46.10 -6.55 -11.46
CA ALA A 494 -47.24 -7.18 -10.80
C ALA A 494 -48.52 -7.18 -11.67
N ILE A 495 -48.77 -6.09 -12.39
CA ILE A 495 -49.91 -5.95 -13.31
C ILE A 495 -49.76 -6.92 -14.48
N SER A 496 -48.55 -7.08 -15.02
CA SER A 496 -48.30 -7.99 -16.14
C SER A 496 -48.30 -9.49 -15.79
N MET A 497 -48.20 -9.85 -14.52
CA MET A 497 -48.33 -11.25 -14.08
C MET A 497 -49.78 -11.68 -13.77
N THR A 498 -50.70 -10.73 -13.68
CA THR A 498 -52.12 -10.98 -13.36
C THR A 498 -53.05 -10.89 -14.57
N SER A 499 -52.58 -10.34 -15.69
CA SER A 499 -53.22 -10.37 -17.01
C SER A 499 -52.76 -11.57 -17.84
#